data_AF-A0A422QDU5-F1
#
_entry.id   AF-A0A422QDU5-F1
#
_cell.length_a   1.000
_cell.length_b   1.000
_cell.length_c   1.000
_cell.angle_alpha   90.00
_cell.angle_beta   90.00
_cell.angle_gamma   90.00
#
_symmetry.space_group_name_H-M   'P 1'
#
loop_
_entity.id
_entity.type
_entity.pdbx_description
1 polymer ?
#
loop_
_entity_poly.entity_id
_entity_poly.type
_entity_poly.pdbx_seq_one_letter_code
_entity_poly.pdbx_strand_id
1 'polypeptide(L)'
;ASKPVMEGKGCLFKKFAGVDVFDLELDELDPDKLVDAIAMLEPTVGGINLEDIKAPECFYIEKKLRERMNIPVFHDDQHGT
;
A
#
# COMPACT_ATOMS: atom_id res chain seq x y z
N ALA A 1 -11.10 -10.58 -3.04
CA ALA A 1 -11.37 -11.19 -1.73
C ALA A 1 -10.08 -11.20 -0.91
N SER A 2 -9.58 -10.01 -0.59
CA SER A 2 -8.31 -9.77 0.11
C SER A 2 -8.50 -9.36 1.57
N LYS A 3 -9.70 -8.88 1.95
CA LYS A 3 -9.95 -8.25 3.25
C LYS A 3 -9.51 -9.07 4.48
N PRO A 4 -9.83 -10.37 4.62
CA PRO A 4 -9.35 -11.15 5.77
C PRO A 4 -7.83 -11.27 5.84
N VAL A 5 -7.14 -11.23 4.69
CA VAL A 5 -5.66 -11.30 4.63
C VAL A 5 -5.06 -9.98 5.08
N MET A 6 -5.61 -8.86 4.60
CA MET A 6 -5.12 -7.52 4.94
C MET A 6 -5.32 -7.18 6.42
N GLU A 7 -6.48 -7.52 7.00
CA GLU A 7 -6.73 -7.38 8.43
C GLU A 7 -5.77 -8.24 9.27
N GLY A 8 -5.46 -9.45 8.78
CA GLY A 8 -4.44 -10.32 9.36
C GLY A 8 -3.05 -9.67 9.38
N LYS A 9 -2.61 -9.07 8.27
CA LYS A 9 -1.34 -8.34 8.20
C LYS A 9 -1.32 -7.15 9.16
N GLY A 10 -2.39 -6.37 9.23
CA GLY A 10 -2.51 -5.27 10.20
C GLY A 10 -2.32 -5.75 11.64
N CYS A 11 -2.93 -6.89 12.00
CA CYS A 11 -2.72 -7.52 13.31
C CYS A 11 -1.25 -7.92 13.55
N LEU A 12 -0.54 -8.44 12.53
CA LEU A 12 0.87 -8.80 12.64
C LEU A 12 1.76 -7.58 12.85
N PHE A 13 1.56 -6.51 12.06
CA PHE A 13 2.28 -5.24 12.24
C PHE A 13 2.10 -4.68 13.65
N LYS A 14 0.87 -4.68 14.17
CA LYS A 14 0.63 -4.21 15.53
C LYS A 14 1.28 -5.09 16.57
N LYS A 15 1.16 -6.42 16.43
CA LYS A 15 1.66 -7.39 17.40
C LYS A 15 3.18 -7.40 17.51
N PHE A 16 3.88 -7.30 16.38
CA PHE A 16 5.33 -7.50 16.32
C PHE A 16 6.14 -6.20 16.21
N ALA A 17 5.58 -5.15 15.60
CA ALA A 17 6.28 -3.88 15.40
C ALA A 17 5.62 -2.70 16.14
N GLY A 18 4.46 -2.91 16.78
CA GLY A 18 3.71 -1.83 17.45
C GLY A 18 3.09 -0.82 16.50
N VAL A 19 3.12 -1.09 15.19
CA VAL A 19 2.61 -0.19 14.14
C VAL A 19 1.10 -0.31 14.04
N ASP A 20 0.40 0.82 14.11
CA ASP A 20 -1.03 0.89 13.83
C ASP A 20 -1.25 0.93 12.31
N VAL A 21 -2.02 -0.03 11.81
CA VAL A 21 -2.31 -0.18 10.38
C VAL A 21 -3.79 0.04 10.15
N PHE A 22 -4.10 0.84 9.13
CA PHE A 22 -5.44 0.96 8.58
C PHE A 22 -5.47 0.27 7.22
N ASP A 23 -6.28 -0.78 7.12
CA ASP A 23 -6.49 -1.49 5.87
C ASP A 23 -7.45 -0.70 4.97
N LEU A 24 -7.06 -0.51 3.70
CA LEU A 24 -7.82 0.27 2.73
C LEU A 24 -7.77 -0.37 1.35
N GLU A 25 -8.89 -0.95 0.94
CA GLU A 25 -9.08 -1.43 -0.43
C GLU A 25 -9.73 -0.37 -1.31
N LEU A 26 -9.18 -0.20 -2.51
CA LEU A 26 -9.70 0.69 -3.55
C LEU A 26 -10.25 -0.15 -4.69
N ASP A 27 -11.52 0.05 -5.03
CA ASP A 27 -12.16 -0.59 -6.20
C ASP A 27 -11.90 0.26 -7.47
N GLU A 28 -10.64 0.36 -7.85
CA GLU A 28 -10.17 1.08 -9.04
C GLU A 28 -9.12 0.24 -9.77
N LEU A 29 -9.22 0.20 -11.11
CA LEU A 29 -8.38 -0.62 -11.97
C LEU A 29 -7.41 0.22 -12.82
N ASP A 30 -7.65 1.53 -12.91
CA ASP A 30 -6.76 2.49 -13.56
C ASP A 30 -5.55 2.81 -12.66
N PRO A 31 -4.32 2.47 -13.07
CA PRO A 31 -3.12 2.72 -12.27
C PRO A 31 -2.88 4.19 -11.93
N ASP A 32 -3.21 5.13 -12.83
CA ASP A 32 -2.98 6.55 -12.58
C ASP A 32 -3.95 7.08 -11.52
N LYS A 33 -5.21 6.65 -11.57
CA LYS A 33 -6.20 6.99 -10.55
C LYS A 33 -5.89 6.36 -9.19
N LEU A 34 -5.36 5.14 -9.18
CA LEU A 34 -4.86 4.52 -7.95
C LEU A 34 -3.72 5.35 -7.34
N VAL A 35 -2.75 5.77 -8.16
CA VAL A 35 -1.65 6.64 -7.70
C VAL A 35 -2.19 7.94 -7.12
N ASP A 36 -3.16 8.58 -7.78
CA ASP A 36 -3.79 9.80 -7.29
C ASP A 36 -4.51 9.58 -5.95
N ALA A 37 -5.34 8.54 -5.85
CA ALA A 37 -6.11 8.22 -4.65
C ALA A 37 -5.19 7.90 -3.46
N ILE A 38 -4.15 7.10 -3.67
CA ILE A 38 -3.20 6.72 -2.61
C ILE A 38 -2.37 7.94 -2.18
N ALA A 39 -1.89 8.76 -3.13
CA ALA A 39 -1.11 9.95 -2.81
C ALA A 39 -1.90 10.98 -1.98
N MET A 40 -3.22 11.08 -2.17
CA MET A 40 -4.08 11.95 -1.36
C MET A 40 -4.11 11.57 0.13
N LEU A 41 -3.75 10.34 0.48
CA LEU A 41 -3.75 9.85 1.86
C LEU A 41 -2.46 10.23 2.63
N GLU A 42 -1.42 10.71 1.94
CA GLU A 42 -0.10 11.03 2.52
C GLU A 42 -0.18 11.81 3.86
N PRO A 43 -1.02 12.85 4.02
CA PRO A 43 -1.04 13.63 5.26
C PRO A 43 -1.53 12.85 6.50
N THR A 44 -2.17 11.70 6.30
CA THR A 44 -2.83 10.93 7.36
C THR A 44 -1.98 9.75 7.83
N VAL A 45 -1.02 9.29 7.02
CA VAL A 45 -0.26 8.07 7.28
C VAL A 45 1.25 8.33 7.32
N GLY A 46 1.97 7.51 8.09
CA GLY A 46 3.44 7.57 8.17
C GLY A 46 4.17 6.76 7.09
N GLY A 47 3.45 5.94 6.33
CA GLY A 47 3.98 5.10 5.25
C GLY A 47 2.86 4.34 4.53
N ILE A 48 3.15 3.83 3.33
CA ILE A 48 2.25 3.02 2.52
C ILE A 48 2.86 1.63 2.31
N ASN A 49 2.09 0.59 2.62
CA ASN A 49 2.37 -0.78 2.24
C ASN A 49 1.39 -1.18 1.12
N LEU A 50 1.89 -1.27 -0.12
CA LEU A 50 1.15 -1.77 -1.26
C LEU A 50 1.13 -3.31 -1.22
N GLU A 51 -0.03 -3.86 -1.56
CA GLU A 51 -0.31 -5.29 -1.44
C GLU A 51 -1.27 -5.73 -2.54
N ASP A 52 -1.12 -6.96 -3.04
CA ASP A 52 -2.06 -7.61 -3.96
C ASP A 52 -2.32 -6.82 -5.27
N ILE A 53 -1.38 -5.96 -5.68
CA ILE A 53 -1.44 -5.29 -6.98
C ILE A 53 -0.75 -6.17 -8.03
N LYS A 54 -1.49 -6.54 -9.08
CA LYS A 54 -0.96 -7.41 -10.14
C LYS A 54 0.23 -6.76 -10.87
N ALA A 55 1.15 -7.59 -11.32
CA ALA A 55 2.19 -7.19 -12.27
C ALA A 55 1.62 -7.11 -13.71
N PRO A 56 2.14 -6.20 -14.57
CA PRO A 56 3.27 -5.29 -14.33
C PRO A 56 2.89 -3.95 -13.66
N GLU A 57 1.61 -3.69 -13.40
CA GLU A 57 1.12 -2.39 -12.94
C GLU A 57 1.67 -2.00 -11.55
N CYS A 58 1.92 -2.97 -10.68
CA CYS A 58 2.50 -2.73 -9.35
C CYS A 58 3.85 -1.99 -9.39
N PHE A 59 4.72 -2.29 -10.36
CA PHE A 59 6.01 -1.60 -10.52
C PHE A 59 5.83 -0.13 -10.92
N TYR A 60 4.85 0.14 -11.79
CA TYR A 60 4.54 1.50 -12.22
C TYR A 60 3.98 2.32 -11.05
N ILE A 61 3.01 1.75 -10.33
CA ILE A 61 2.35 2.41 -9.19
C ILE A 61 3.36 2.69 -8.07
N GLU A 62 4.17 1.71 -7.66
CA GLU A 62 5.18 1.91 -6.61
C GLU A 62 6.16 3.02 -6.99
N LYS A 63 6.70 2.98 -8.22
CA LYS A 63 7.63 4.00 -8.70
C LYS A 63 7.02 5.40 -8.66
N LYS A 64 5.80 5.56 -9.17
CA LYS A 64 5.10 6.85 -9.20
C LYS A 64 4.81 7.41 -7.81
N LEU A 65 4.37 6.55 -6.89
CA LEU A 65 4.12 6.95 -5.51
C LEU A 65 5.43 7.36 -4.80
N ARG A 66 6.52 6.61 -5.00
CA ARG A 66 7.85 6.97 -4.45
C ARG A 66 8.41 8.27 -5.00
N GLU A 67 8.09 8.62 -6.25
CA GLU A 67 8.49 9.90 -6.86
C GLU A 67 7.66 11.08 -6.33
N ARG A 68 6.41 10.85 -5.93
CA ARG A 68 5.45 11.90 -5.57
C ARG A 68 5.34 12.16 -4.07
N MET A 69 5.47 11.13 -3.26
CA MET A 69 5.21 11.19 -1.82
C MET A 69 6.50 11.36 -1.02
N ASN A 70 6.42 12.01 0.14
CA ASN A 70 7.54 12.23 1.05
C ASN A 70 7.62 11.17 2.17
N ILE A 71 6.71 10.21 2.17
CA ILE A 71 6.68 9.09 3.12
C ILE A 71 7.17 7.80 2.44
N PRO A 72 7.65 6.81 3.20
CA PRO A 72 8.04 5.52 2.64
C PRO A 72 6.85 4.84 1.95
N VAL A 73 7.07 4.37 0.73
CA VAL A 73 6.16 3.50 -0.02
C VAL A 73 6.90 2.21 -0.29
N PHE A 74 6.30 1.10 0.12
CA PHE A 74 6.86 -0.25 0.02
C PHE A 74 5.81 -1.19 -0.59
N HIS A 75 6.25 -2.15 -1.40
CA HIS A 75 5.38 -3.18 -1.95
C HIS A 75 5.82 -4.55 -1.44
N ASP A 76 5.01 -5.18 -0.59
CA ASP A 76 5.43 -6.40 0.12
C ASP A 76 5.68 -7.56 -0.83
N ASP A 77 4.80 -7.79 -1.80
CA ASP A 77 4.95 -8.91 -2.75
C ASP A 77 6.20 -8.82 -3.65
N GLN A 78 6.82 -7.64 -3.75
CA GLN A 78 8.02 -7.45 -4.58
C GLN A 78 9.32 -7.59 -3.78
N HIS A 79 9.33 -7.07 -2.55
CA HIS A 79 10.56 -6.90 -1.76
C HIS A 79 10.59 -7.77 -0.50
N GLY A 80 9.47 -8.37 -0.10
CA GLY A 80 9.31 -9.19 1.11
C GLY A 80 9.54 -10.70 0.91
N THR A 81 9.87 -11.15 -0.30
CA THR A 81 10.21 -12.56 -0.61
C THR A 81 11.66 -12.92 -0.32
#